data_AF-A0A926Q3X5-F1
#
_entry.id   AF-A0A926Q3X5-F1
#
_cell.length_a   1.000
_cell.length_b   1.000
_cell.length_c   1.000
_cell.angle_alpha   90.00
_cell.angle_beta   90.00
_cell.angle_gamma   90.00
#
_symmetry.space_group_name_H-M   'P 1'
#
loop_
_entity.id
_entity.type
_entity.pdbx_description
1 polymer ?
#
loop_
_entity_poly.entity_id
_entity_poly.type
_entity_poly.pdbx_seq_one_letter_code
_entity_poly.pdbx_strand_id
1 'polypeptide(L)'
;MSIILSIWTFYKKLILPLASIAILTGILGLSATGSFSFKWSGLAYFLLTPLFHYFIYEVRNKNEYYFYFNLGLNKPVLWASTISISLFIALILSLI
;
A
#
# COMPACT_ATOMS: atom_id res chain seq x y z
N MET A 1 -9.32 -10.57 -18.63
CA MET A 1 -9.33 -10.22 -17.19
C MET A 1 -9.79 -8.77 -17.07
N SER A 2 -10.68 -8.41 -16.14
CA SER A 2 -11.10 -7.01 -15.99
C SER A 2 -9.97 -6.16 -15.38
N ILE A 3 -9.91 -4.88 -15.71
CA ILE A 3 -8.90 -3.93 -15.19
C ILE A 3 -8.89 -3.91 -13.65
N ILE A 4 -10.08 -3.99 -13.04
CA ILE A 4 -10.26 -4.02 -11.58
C ILE A 4 -9.61 -5.27 -10.97
N LEU A 5 -9.78 -6.44 -11.59
CA LEU A 5 -9.13 -7.68 -11.13
C LEU A 5 -7.61 -7.61 -11.23
N SER A 6 -7.09 -6.97 -12.27
CA SER A 6 -5.65 -6.74 -12.44
C SER A 6 -5.09 -5.83 -11.34
N ILE A 7 -5.78 -4.73 -11.01
CA ILE A 7 -5.39 -3.83 -9.90
C ILE A 7 -5.49 -4.57 -8.54
N TRP A 8 -6.51 -5.40 -8.35
CA TRP A 8 -6.68 -6.18 -7.12
C TRP A 8 -5.56 -7.21 -6.92
N THR A 9 -5.20 -7.95 -7.98
CA THR A 9 -4.09 -8.92 -7.94
C THR A 9 -2.75 -8.24 -7.68
N PHE A 10 -2.55 -7.04 -8.23
CA PHE A 10 -1.41 -6.19 -7.92
C PHE A 10 -1.39 -5.81 -6.42
N TYR A 11 -2.49 -5.28 -5.90
CA TYR A 11 -2.56 -4.78 -4.52
C TYR A 11 -2.44 -5.88 -3.45
N LYS A 12 -2.89 -7.10 -3.75
CA LYS A 12 -2.79 -8.26 -2.85
C LYS A 12 -1.36 -8.55 -2.40
N LYS A 13 -0.34 -8.32 -3.24
CA LYS A 13 1.07 -8.53 -2.88
C LYS A 13 1.60 -7.45 -1.94
N LEU A 14 1.05 -6.24 -2.03
CA LEU A 14 1.44 -5.09 -1.22
C LEU A 14 0.75 -5.09 0.15
N ILE A 15 -0.52 -5.52 0.21
CA ILE A 15 -1.36 -5.31 1.40
C ILE A 15 -0.84 -6.05 2.65
N LEU A 16 -0.31 -7.27 2.49
CA LEU A 16 0.13 -8.10 3.62
C LEU A 16 1.34 -7.50 4.36
N PRO A 17 2.48 -7.19 3.70
CA PRO A 17 3.61 -6.57 4.39
C PRO A 17 3.30 -5.16 4.89
N LEU A 18 2.42 -4.42 4.22
CA LEU A 18 2.07 -3.06 4.63
C LEU A 18 1.14 -3.05 5.85
N ALA A 19 0.15 -3.95 5.88
CA ALA A 19 -0.76 -4.05 7.02
C ALA A 19 -0.02 -4.48 8.29
N SER A 20 0.95 -5.41 8.18
CA SER A 20 1.75 -5.82 9.34
C SER A 20 2.60 -4.67 9.89
N ILE A 21 3.27 -3.90 9.03
CA ILE A 21 4.08 -2.76 9.49
C ILE A 21 3.19 -1.64 10.05
N ALA A 22 2.05 -1.35 9.43
CA ALA A 22 1.11 -0.35 9.94
C ALA A 22 0.62 -0.71 11.36
N ILE A 23 0.20 -1.97 11.58
CA ILE A 23 -0.20 -2.44 12.92
C ILE A 23 0.96 -2.31 13.91
N LEU A 24 2.18 -2.71 13.52
CA LEU A 24 3.37 -2.57 14.37
C LEU A 24 3.61 -1.10 14.75
N THR A 25 3.48 -0.16 13.81
CA THR A 25 3.63 1.27 14.13
C THR A 25 2.54 1.79 15.07
N GLY A 26 1.32 1.27 14.98
CA GLY A 26 0.25 1.58 15.94
C GLY A 26 0.55 1.05 17.35
N ILE A 27 1.12 -0.16 17.46
CA ILE A 27 1.57 -0.74 18.72
C ILE A 27 2.76 0.04 19.32
N LEU A 28 3.70 0.48 18.48
CA LEU A 28 4.78 1.36 18.94
C LEU A 28 4.24 2.70 19.43
N GLY A 29 3.21 3.24 18.76
CA GLY A 29 2.45 4.40 19.24
C GLY A 29 1.87 4.17 20.64
N LEU A 30 1.26 3.01 20.89
CA LEU A 30 0.75 2.63 22.23
C LEU A 30 1.84 2.70 23.31
N SER A 31 3.06 2.25 23.01
CA SER A 31 4.19 2.34 23.94
C SER A 31 4.62 3.78 24.24
N ALA A 32 4.41 4.72 23.31
CA ALA A 32 4.84 6.10 23.45
C ALA A 32 3.77 7.02 24.05
N THR A 33 2.49 6.83 23.69
CA THR A 33 1.37 7.69 24.09
C THR A 33 0.39 7.03 25.05
N GLY A 34 0.54 5.75 25.38
CA GLY A 34 -0.36 5.00 26.27
C GLY A 34 -1.70 4.62 25.65
N SER A 35 -1.94 4.98 24.38
CA SER A 35 -3.14 4.62 23.61
C SER A 35 -2.77 4.20 22.18
N PHE A 36 -3.53 3.26 21.62
CA PHE A 36 -3.36 2.86 20.22
C PHE A 36 -3.88 3.97 19.31
N SER A 37 -3.04 4.46 18.41
CA SER A 37 -3.40 5.53 17.49
C SER A 37 -3.58 4.99 16.07
N PHE A 38 -4.84 4.88 15.65
CA PHE A 38 -5.18 4.53 14.27
C PHE A 38 -4.64 5.56 13.27
N LYS A 39 -4.58 6.84 13.67
CA LYS A 39 -3.99 7.92 12.88
C LYS A 39 -2.52 7.66 12.52
N TRP A 40 -1.68 7.27 13.48
CA TRP A 40 -0.26 6.99 13.21
C TRP A 40 -0.08 5.74 12.33
N SER A 41 -0.89 4.70 12.56
CA SER A 41 -0.92 3.51 11.71
C SER A 41 -1.31 3.82 10.26
N GLY A 42 -2.34 4.65 10.06
CA GLY A 42 -2.78 5.10 8.74
C GLY A 42 -1.73 5.93 8.00
N LEU A 43 -1.08 6.86 8.70
CA LEU A 43 0.03 7.66 8.14
C LEU A 43 1.22 6.77 7.75
N ALA A 44 1.59 5.82 8.61
CA ALA A 44 2.65 4.86 8.31
C ALA A 44 2.31 4.02 7.08
N TYR A 45 1.07 3.55 6.97
CA TYR A 45 0.59 2.81 5.80
C TYR A 45 0.76 3.65 4.52
N PHE A 46 0.29 4.89 4.51
CA PHE A 46 0.40 5.79 3.36
C PHE A 46 1.84 6.04 2.92
N LEU A 47 2.76 6.28 3.87
CA LEU A 47 4.16 6.55 3.57
C LEU A 47 4.91 5.30 3.11
N LEU A 48 4.60 4.13 3.68
CA LEU A 48 5.29 2.88 3.37
C LEU A 48 4.79 2.24 2.08
N THR A 49 3.53 2.45 1.69
CA THR A 49 2.97 1.85 0.47
C THR A 49 3.78 2.20 -0.80
N PRO A 50 4.11 3.47 -1.11
CA PRO A 50 4.93 3.80 -2.28
C PRO A 50 6.35 3.24 -2.17
N LEU A 51 6.93 3.16 -0.97
CA LEU A 51 8.25 2.56 -0.74
C LEU A 51 8.25 1.05 -1.05
N PHE A 52 7.24 0.32 -0.58
CA PHE A 52 7.08 -1.11 -0.87
C PHE A 52 6.71 -1.37 -2.33
N HIS A 53 5.90 -0.50 -2.94
CA HIS A 53 5.65 -0.55 -4.38
C HIS A 53 6.97 -0.47 -5.15
N TYR A 54 7.78 0.56 -4.86
CA TYR A 54 9.07 0.71 -5.50
C TYR A 54 9.98 -0.51 -5.26
N PHE A 55 10.11 -0.96 -4.01
CA PHE A 55 10.98 -2.08 -3.68
C PHE A 55 10.55 -3.39 -4.37
N ILE A 56 9.26 -3.70 -4.37
CA ILE A 56 8.76 -4.95 -4.95
C ILE A 56 8.80 -4.89 -6.47
N TYR A 57 8.29 -3.81 -7.08
CA TYR A 57 8.07 -3.77 -8.53
C TYR A 57 9.20 -3.12 -9.32
N GLU A 58 9.95 -2.17 -8.76
CA GLU A 58 11.09 -1.54 -9.44
C GLU A 58 12.43 -2.18 -9.07
N VAL A 59 12.58 -2.82 -7.90
CA VAL A 59 13.86 -3.46 -7.51
C VAL A 59 13.81 -4.98 -7.69
N ARG A 60 12.88 -5.65 -7.00
CA ARG A 60 12.87 -7.11 -6.90
C ARG A 60 12.26 -7.80 -8.14
N ASN A 61 11.07 -7.37 -8.55
CA ASN A 61 10.26 -8.02 -9.59
C ASN A 61 9.96 -7.08 -10.77
N LYS A 62 11.02 -6.49 -11.36
CA LYS A 62 10.91 -5.58 -12.53
C LYS A 62 10.04 -6.12 -13.67
N ASN A 63 10.06 -7.43 -13.88
CA ASN A 63 9.34 -8.08 -14.97
C ASN A 63 7.81 -8.06 -14.79
N GLU A 64 7.32 -7.88 -13.57
CA GLU A 64 5.87 -7.82 -13.32
C GLU A 64 5.20 -6.60 -13.96
N TYR A 65 5.92 -5.50 -14.15
CA TYR A 65 5.36 -4.36 -14.90
C TYR A 65 5.01 -4.72 -16.34
N TYR A 66 5.80 -5.57 -17.01
CA TYR A 66 5.47 -6.02 -18.37
C TYR A 66 4.23 -6.93 -18.36
N PHE A 67 4.06 -7.75 -17.33
CA PHE A 67 2.85 -8.55 -17.16
C PHE A 67 1.59 -7.67 -17.02
N TYR A 68 1.63 -6.65 -16.15
CA TYR A 68 0.50 -5.74 -15.98
C TYR A 68 0.29 -4.82 -17.21
N PHE A 69 1.35 -4.46 -17.91
CA PHE A 69 1.28 -3.72 -19.17
C PHE A 69 0.52 -4.49 -20.24
N ASN A 70 0.78 -5.80 -20.39
CA ASN A 70 0.05 -6.67 -21.31
C ASN A 70 -1.45 -6.83 -20.93
N LEU A 71 -1.80 -6.53 -19.67
CA LEU A 71 -3.18 -6.49 -19.18
C LEU A 71 -3.84 -5.11 -19.33
N GLY A 72 -3.17 -4.14 -19.98
CA GLY A 72 -3.66 -2.79 -20.21
C GLY A 72 -3.38 -1.79 -19.09
N LEU A 73 -2.57 -2.14 -18.10
CA LEU A 73 -2.17 -1.26 -16.99
C LEU A 73 -0.75 -0.75 -17.18
N ASN A 74 -0.61 0.54 -17.45
CA ASN A 74 0.70 1.18 -17.52
C ASN A 74 1.26 1.51 -16.12
N LYS A 75 2.57 1.77 -16.04
CA LYS A 75 3.24 2.11 -14.79
C LYS A 75 2.61 3.29 -14.05
N PRO A 76 2.28 4.44 -14.70
CA PRO A 76 1.68 5.57 -14.02
C PRO A 76 0.33 5.25 -13.37
N VAL A 77 -0.51 4.43 -14.02
CA VAL A 77 -1.81 4.01 -13.46
C VAL A 77 -1.61 3.12 -12.23
N LEU A 78 -0.61 2.24 -12.22
CA LEU A 78 -0.28 1.44 -11.04
C LEU A 78 0.20 2.31 -9.87
N TRP A 79 1.03 3.32 -10.15
CA TRP A 79 1.48 4.27 -9.14
C TRP A 79 0.33 5.14 -8.61
N ALA A 80 -0.49 5.70 -9.50
CA ALA A 80 -1.65 6.50 -9.13
C ALA A 80 -2.64 5.70 -8.29
N SER A 81 -2.96 4.46 -8.70
CA SER A 81 -3.85 3.58 -7.91
C SER A 81 -3.26 3.26 -6.54
N THR A 82 -1.95 3.04 -6.43
CA THR A 82 -1.27 2.79 -5.15
C THR A 82 -1.39 3.98 -4.21
N ILE A 83 -1.13 5.20 -4.70
CA ILE A 83 -1.24 6.44 -3.91
C ILE A 83 -2.70 6.67 -3.51
N SER A 84 -3.65 6.50 -4.44
CA SER A 84 -5.08 6.71 -4.16
C SER A 84 -5.62 5.71 -3.11
N ILE A 85 -5.31 4.42 -3.23
CA ILE A 85 -5.79 3.41 -2.30
C ILE A 85 -5.16 3.62 -0.92
N SER A 86 -3.85 3.89 -0.86
CA SER A 86 -3.17 4.11 0.42
C SER A 86 -3.63 5.39 1.12
N LEU A 87 -3.90 6.46 0.36
CA LEU A 87 -4.50 7.68 0.91
C LEU A 87 -5.91 7.42 1.45
N PHE A 88 -6.73 6.68 0.70
CA PHE A 88 -8.09 6.32 1.12
C PHE A 88 -8.09 5.52 2.43
N ILE A 89 -7.19 4.52 2.55
CA ILE A 89 -7.02 3.74 3.78
C ILE A 89 -6.55 4.62 4.94
N ALA A 90 -5.58 5.50 4.71
CA ALA A 90 -5.08 6.40 5.74
C ALA A 90 -6.15 7.38 6.24
N LEU A 91 -6.99 7.89 5.34
CA LEU A 91 -8.13 8.74 5.68
C LEU A 91 -9.15 7.98 6.54
N ILE A 92 -9.51 6.76 6.15
CA ILE A 92 -10.42 5.91 6.95
C ILE A 92 -9.85 5.71 8.35
N LEU A 93 -8.58 5.31 8.46
CA LEU A 93 -7.93 5.08 9.76
C LEU A 93 -7.78 6.36 10.58
N SER A 94 -7.72 7.53 9.97
CA SER A 94 -7.67 8.80 10.68
C SER A 94 -9.02 9.27 11.24
N LEU A 95 -10.12 8.73 10.70
CA LEU A 95 -11.49 9.07 11.08
C LEU A 95 -12.08 8.13 12.15
N ILE A 96 -11.40 7.01 12.42
CA ILE A 96 -11.72 6.05 13.49
C ILE A 96 -10.96 6.44 14.75
#